data_AF-A0A314ZXI2-F1
#
_entry.id   AF-A0A314ZXI2-F1
#
_cell.length_a   1.000
_cell.length_b   1.000
_cell.length_c   1.000
_cell.angle_alpha   90.00
_cell.angle_beta   90.00
_cell.angle_gamma   90.00
#
_symmetry.space_group_name_H-M   'P 1'
#
loop_
_entity.id
_entity.type
_entity.pdbx_description
1 polymer ?
#
loop_
_entity_poly.entity_id
_entity_poly.type
_entity_poly.pdbx_seq_one_letter_code
_entity_poly.pdbx_strand_id
1 'polypeptide(L)'
;MLPCLGKEGRDADIESSYYKNLSKLLEDLIASCDGTSLPVHCYSADDLIRATDNFHPSRIVRRDSNYTMFRGFLNDRSIIIAKYSIGSLHHESWENDDGVRSRAIRDIVLSIHMSNHENVLKLLGCCLEFPVPALVLENAAKGVLEGDGSLRDNEDQPLILPWKIRLRIAKQLASAVTYLHTAFPSPVIHRNLKPGCIFLDHDYVPKLSNFSLSITVPPTYSDTEDDPKGTIGYLDPAYMRSGRVSKKTDVYSFGVLLLVFLTGRSAWLSIPEELWYGYGSVIACVKSHAYQLQAIVDPKILEEVGGNEQVEQQLHDFLELALSCTQDEIEGRPYMSNVARELVRIDESILPS
;
A
#
# COMPACT_ATOMS: atom_id res chain seq x y z
N MET A 1 -7.05 -49.30 18.12
CA MET A 1 -6.09 -49.17 16.99
C MET A 1 -6.66 -48.19 15.99
N LEU A 2 -6.28 -46.92 16.10
CA LEU A 2 -6.38 -45.91 15.05
C LEU A 2 -5.43 -44.76 15.46
N PRO A 3 -4.14 -44.89 15.15
CA PRO A 3 -3.34 -43.69 14.89
C PRO A 3 -2.45 -43.90 13.66
N CYS A 4 -2.52 -42.99 12.69
CA CYS A 4 -1.42 -42.55 11.80
C CYS A 4 -1.90 -41.82 10.52
N LEU A 5 -3.19 -41.90 10.13
CA LEU A 5 -3.69 -41.29 8.89
C LEU A 5 -3.72 -39.74 8.85
N GLY A 6 -3.40 -39.05 9.95
CA GLY A 6 -3.45 -37.58 10.02
C GLY A 6 -2.15 -36.86 9.66
N LYS A 7 -0.99 -37.53 9.70
CA LYS A 7 0.30 -36.93 9.32
C LYS A 7 0.58 -37.09 7.84
N GLU A 8 0.42 -38.30 7.30
CA GLU A 8 0.65 -38.59 5.87
C GLU A 8 -0.24 -37.74 4.93
N GLY A 9 -1.52 -37.51 5.29
CA GLY A 9 -2.41 -36.65 4.50
C GLY A 9 -2.05 -35.16 4.58
N ARG A 10 -1.61 -34.69 5.76
CA ARG A 10 -1.17 -33.30 5.94
C ARG A 10 0.12 -33.02 5.17
N ASP A 11 1.05 -33.96 5.20
CA ASP A 11 2.33 -33.85 4.49
C ASP A 11 2.11 -33.86 2.96
N ALA A 12 1.16 -34.66 2.46
CA ALA A 12 0.78 -34.68 1.05
C ALA A 12 0.10 -33.38 0.57
N ASP A 13 -0.77 -32.78 1.39
CA ASP A 13 -1.44 -31.51 1.07
C ASP A 13 -0.45 -30.32 1.07
N ILE A 14 0.51 -30.32 2.02
CA ILE A 14 1.61 -29.36 2.08
C ILE A 14 2.49 -29.50 0.84
N GLU A 15 2.88 -30.72 0.48
CA GLU A 15 3.72 -31.01 -0.68
C GLU A 15 3.01 -30.56 -1.98
N SER A 16 1.72 -30.85 -2.12
CA SER A 16 0.88 -30.41 -3.25
C SER A 16 0.80 -28.88 -3.35
N SER A 17 0.61 -28.19 -2.21
CA SER A 17 0.56 -26.72 -2.17
C SER A 17 1.90 -26.10 -2.53
N TYR A 18 2.99 -26.65 -1.98
CA TYR A 18 4.35 -26.20 -2.24
C TYR A 18 4.68 -26.21 -3.72
N TYR A 19 4.48 -27.33 -4.43
CA TYR A 19 4.82 -27.41 -5.85
C TYR A 19 3.95 -26.51 -6.73
N LYS A 20 2.64 -26.37 -6.43
CA LYS A 20 1.76 -25.44 -7.15
C LYS A 20 2.22 -23.99 -6.99
N ASN A 21 2.51 -23.59 -5.76
CA ASN A 21 2.96 -22.25 -5.44
C ASN A 21 4.34 -21.96 -6.05
N LEU A 22 5.26 -22.93 -5.97
CA LEU A 22 6.61 -22.82 -6.52
C LEU A 22 6.57 -22.71 -8.05
N SER A 23 5.79 -23.56 -8.74
CA SER A 23 5.65 -23.50 -10.21
C SER A 23 5.22 -22.10 -10.64
N LYS A 24 4.17 -21.57 -10.01
CA LYS A 24 3.63 -20.27 -10.36
C LYS A 24 4.57 -19.11 -10.01
N LEU A 25 5.28 -19.21 -8.88
CA LEU A 25 6.31 -18.23 -8.51
C LEU A 25 7.45 -18.19 -9.54
N LEU A 26 7.92 -19.36 -9.97
CA LEU A 26 8.99 -19.46 -10.97
C LEU A 26 8.54 -18.93 -12.33
N GLU A 27 7.33 -19.25 -12.78
CA GLU A 27 6.73 -18.70 -14.00
C GLU A 27 6.73 -17.17 -14.00
N ASP A 28 6.23 -16.57 -12.91
CA ASP A 28 6.14 -15.11 -12.80
C ASP A 28 7.53 -14.45 -12.65
N LEU A 29 8.47 -15.07 -11.92
CA LEU A 29 9.86 -14.59 -11.82
C LEU A 29 10.61 -14.64 -13.15
N ILE A 30 10.43 -15.72 -13.94
CA ILE A 30 11.05 -15.84 -15.26
C ILE A 30 10.48 -14.77 -16.20
N ALA A 31 9.15 -14.57 -16.17
CA ALA A 31 8.49 -13.55 -16.97
C ALA A 31 8.92 -12.12 -16.61
N SER A 32 9.35 -11.87 -15.37
CA SER A 32 9.73 -10.53 -14.89
C SER A 32 11.24 -10.23 -14.88
N CYS A 33 12.13 -11.24 -14.76
CA CYS A 33 13.56 -11.03 -14.49
C CYS A 33 14.53 -11.66 -15.51
N ASP A 34 14.07 -12.19 -16.64
CA ASP A 34 14.90 -13.03 -17.53
C ASP A 34 15.64 -14.16 -16.77
N GLY A 35 15.12 -14.59 -15.62
CA GLY A 35 15.71 -15.62 -14.74
C GLY A 35 16.75 -15.14 -13.72
N THR A 36 17.10 -13.85 -13.67
CA THR A 36 18.06 -13.30 -12.67
C THR A 36 17.37 -12.87 -11.38
N SER A 37 16.96 -13.83 -10.54
CA SER A 37 16.33 -13.51 -9.25
C SER A 37 17.34 -13.47 -8.10
N LEU A 38 17.13 -12.56 -7.15
CA LEU A 38 17.78 -12.59 -5.83
C LEU A 38 17.31 -13.85 -5.08
N PRO A 39 18.20 -14.54 -4.34
CA PRO A 39 17.79 -15.71 -3.57
C PRO A 39 16.75 -15.31 -2.50
N VAL A 40 15.52 -15.74 -2.69
CA VAL A 40 14.44 -15.58 -1.70
C VAL A 40 14.56 -16.69 -0.68
N HIS A 41 14.56 -16.35 0.60
CA HIS A 41 14.53 -17.35 1.65
C HIS A 41 13.14 -17.99 1.75
N CYS A 42 13.07 -19.32 1.67
CA CYS A 42 11.85 -20.08 1.90
C CYS A 42 11.79 -20.57 3.35
N TYR A 43 10.83 -20.06 4.11
CA TYR A 43 10.54 -20.49 5.48
C TYR A 43 9.51 -21.62 5.49
N SER A 44 9.60 -22.53 6.47
CA SER A 44 8.58 -23.57 6.67
C SER A 44 7.29 -22.99 7.27
N ALA A 45 6.16 -23.66 7.04
CA ALA A 45 4.90 -23.30 7.68
C ALA A 45 5.02 -23.37 9.21
N ASP A 46 5.75 -24.35 9.70
CA ASP A 46 6.04 -24.55 11.12
C ASP A 46 6.81 -23.38 11.74
N ASP A 47 7.77 -22.79 11.02
CA ASP A 47 8.48 -21.58 11.46
C ASP A 47 7.50 -20.40 11.64
N LEU A 48 6.62 -20.19 10.67
CA LEU A 48 5.69 -19.06 10.71
C LEU A 48 4.59 -19.27 11.74
N ILE A 49 4.12 -20.51 11.92
CA ILE A 49 3.18 -20.89 12.99
C ILE A 49 3.80 -20.61 14.35
N ARG A 50 5.04 -21.04 14.61
CA ARG A 50 5.72 -20.75 15.88
C ARG A 50 5.95 -19.25 16.07
N ALA A 51 6.45 -18.56 15.05
CA ALA A 51 6.79 -17.14 15.12
C ALA A 51 5.58 -16.27 15.48
N THR A 52 4.38 -16.68 15.09
CA THR A 52 3.12 -15.93 15.27
C THR A 52 2.23 -16.46 16.40
N ASP A 53 2.73 -17.39 17.22
CA ASP A 53 1.92 -18.07 18.24
C ASP A 53 0.64 -18.67 17.63
N ASN A 54 0.81 -19.47 16.57
CA ASN A 54 -0.28 -20.05 15.79
C ASN A 54 -1.24 -18.99 15.19
N PHE A 55 -0.69 -17.91 14.63
CA PHE A 55 -1.44 -16.79 14.07
C PHE A 55 -2.46 -16.20 15.06
N HIS A 56 -2.06 -16.09 16.34
CA HIS A 56 -2.96 -15.63 17.40
C HIS A 56 -3.49 -14.21 17.13
N PRO A 57 -4.77 -13.91 17.40
CA PRO A 57 -5.35 -12.58 17.15
C PRO A 57 -4.63 -11.41 17.81
N SER A 58 -3.97 -11.64 18.97
CA SER A 58 -3.16 -10.60 19.64
C SER A 58 -1.88 -10.22 18.89
N ARG A 59 -1.49 -11.01 17.88
CA ARG A 59 -0.35 -10.71 16.99
C ARG A 59 -0.75 -9.90 15.78
N ILE A 60 -2.03 -9.63 15.57
CA ILE A 60 -2.49 -8.93 14.37
C ILE A 60 -1.99 -7.48 14.39
N VAL A 61 -1.24 -7.14 13.34
CA VAL A 61 -0.82 -5.77 13.05
C VAL A 61 -1.90 -5.07 12.24
N ARG A 62 -2.47 -5.77 11.25
CA ARG A 62 -3.50 -5.22 10.36
C ARG A 62 -4.35 -6.32 9.76
N ARG A 63 -5.64 -6.05 9.59
CA ARG A 63 -6.55 -6.82 8.72
C ARG A 63 -6.87 -5.99 7.48
N ASP A 64 -6.76 -6.61 6.32
CA ASP A 64 -7.28 -6.09 5.05
C ASP A 64 -8.29 -7.13 4.50
N SER A 65 -8.96 -6.82 3.39
CA SER A 65 -9.97 -7.73 2.81
C SER A 65 -9.39 -9.08 2.40
N ASN A 66 -8.16 -9.09 1.86
CA ASN A 66 -7.55 -10.27 1.25
C ASN A 66 -6.47 -10.95 2.10
N TYR A 67 -5.97 -10.28 3.15
CA TYR A 67 -4.90 -10.82 4.00
C TYR A 67 -4.97 -10.25 5.42
N THR A 68 -4.30 -10.95 6.34
CA THR A 68 -4.03 -10.46 7.68
C THR A 68 -2.51 -10.46 7.91
N MET A 69 -2.01 -9.35 8.45
CA MET A 69 -0.61 -9.20 8.84
C MET A 69 -0.45 -9.49 10.33
N PHE A 70 0.52 -10.35 10.65
CA PHE A 70 0.83 -10.76 12.01
C PHE A 70 2.25 -10.35 12.37
N ARG A 71 2.44 -9.81 13.56
CA ARG A 71 3.76 -9.62 14.16
C ARG A 71 4.27 -10.98 14.61
N GLY A 72 5.47 -11.33 14.15
CA GLY A 72 6.16 -12.55 14.56
C GLY A 72 7.56 -12.26 15.09
N PHE A 73 8.17 -13.29 15.68
CA PHE A 73 9.56 -13.26 16.10
C PHE A 73 10.27 -14.52 15.59
N LEU A 74 11.31 -14.33 14.77
CA LEU A 74 12.03 -15.41 14.10
C LEU A 74 13.53 -15.09 14.05
N ASN A 75 14.38 -16.04 14.45
CA ASN A 75 15.84 -15.88 14.50
C ASN A 75 16.30 -14.60 15.22
N ASP A 76 15.75 -14.35 16.41
CA ASP A 76 15.99 -13.15 17.23
C ASP A 76 15.63 -11.81 16.58
N ARG A 77 14.76 -11.83 15.56
CA ARG A 77 14.31 -10.64 14.83
C ARG A 77 12.78 -10.55 14.82
N SER A 78 12.29 -9.33 15.03
CA SER A 78 10.88 -9.00 14.81
C SER A 78 10.60 -8.95 13.31
N ILE A 79 9.54 -9.64 12.89
CA ILE A 79 9.11 -9.74 11.49
C ILE A 79 7.61 -9.49 11.37
N ILE A 80 7.16 -9.16 10.16
CA ILE A 80 5.74 -9.10 9.81
C ILE A 80 5.44 -10.23 8.83
N ILE A 81 4.40 -11.02 9.11
CA ILE A 81 3.96 -12.10 8.24
C ILE A 81 2.62 -11.72 7.64
N ALA A 82 2.57 -11.53 6.32
CA ALA A 82 1.32 -11.31 5.60
C ALA A 82 0.76 -12.66 5.14
N LYS A 83 -0.36 -13.06 5.75
CA LYS A 83 -1.06 -14.31 5.43
C LYS A 83 -2.34 -13.99 4.66
N TYR A 84 -2.38 -14.42 3.41
CA TYR A 84 -3.56 -14.33 2.57
C TYR A 84 -4.56 -15.42 2.95
N SER A 85 -5.84 -15.08 2.94
CA SER A 85 -6.92 -16.00 3.28
C SER A 85 -7.77 -16.28 2.05
N ILE A 86 -8.07 -17.55 1.81
CA ILE A 86 -9.10 -17.98 0.87
C ILE A 86 -10.47 -17.73 1.55
N GLY A 87 -11.40 -17.05 0.87
CA GLY A 87 -12.77 -16.82 1.37
C GLY A 87 -12.87 -15.77 2.49
N SER A 88 -12.51 -14.53 2.20
CA SER A 88 -12.57 -13.40 3.15
C SER A 88 -13.91 -13.26 3.90
N LEU A 89 -13.86 -12.63 5.08
CA LEU A 89 -14.95 -12.41 6.07
C LEU A 89 -16.26 -11.82 5.55
N HIS A 90 -16.32 -11.39 4.29
CA HIS A 90 -17.54 -11.02 3.60
C HIS A 90 -17.87 -12.12 2.60
N HIS A 91 -18.93 -12.89 2.92
CA HIS A 91 -19.65 -13.75 1.99
C HIS A 91 -19.70 -13.07 0.61
N GLU A 92 -19.28 -13.78 -0.46
CA GLU A 92 -19.23 -13.34 -1.88
C GLU A 92 -17.89 -12.77 -2.41
N SER A 93 -16.73 -13.31 -2.01
CA SER A 93 -15.56 -13.19 -2.89
C SER A 93 -15.76 -14.12 -4.10
N TRP A 94 -16.12 -13.56 -5.26
CA TRP A 94 -16.25 -14.26 -6.55
C TRP A 94 -14.93 -14.84 -7.09
N GLU A 95 -13.83 -14.65 -6.36
CA GLU A 95 -12.51 -15.15 -6.73
C GLU A 95 -12.29 -16.58 -6.29
N ASN A 96 -11.78 -17.38 -7.23
CA ASN A 96 -11.29 -18.71 -6.95
C ASN A 96 -9.94 -18.66 -6.20
N ASP A 97 -9.56 -19.79 -5.60
CA ASP A 97 -8.31 -19.95 -4.86
C ASP A 97 -7.07 -19.55 -5.68
N ASP A 98 -7.12 -19.76 -7.00
CA ASP A 98 -6.04 -19.42 -7.94
C ASP A 98 -5.82 -17.90 -8.06
N GLY A 99 -6.89 -17.11 -7.99
CA GLY A 99 -6.82 -15.64 -7.97
C GLY A 99 -6.11 -15.12 -6.73
N VAL A 100 -6.48 -15.63 -5.54
CA VAL A 100 -5.82 -15.26 -4.27
C VAL A 100 -4.35 -15.67 -4.27
N ARG A 101 -4.03 -16.88 -4.77
CA ARG A 101 -2.65 -17.34 -4.95
C ARG A 101 -1.85 -16.44 -5.87
N SER A 102 -2.41 -16.08 -7.02
CA SER A 102 -1.76 -15.21 -7.99
C SER A 102 -1.44 -13.83 -7.41
N ARG A 103 -2.29 -13.30 -6.51
CA ARG A 103 -2.01 -12.05 -5.81
C ARG A 103 -0.88 -12.15 -4.79
N ALA A 104 -0.85 -13.22 -4.00
CA ALA A 104 0.25 -13.44 -3.05
C ALA A 104 1.59 -13.61 -3.77
N ILE A 105 1.60 -14.36 -4.88
CA ILE A 105 2.80 -14.55 -5.71
C ILE A 105 3.22 -13.24 -6.36
N ARG A 106 2.28 -12.45 -6.90
CA ARG A 106 2.58 -11.13 -7.44
C ARG A 106 3.20 -10.20 -6.40
N ASP A 107 2.67 -10.21 -5.19
CA ASP A 107 3.19 -9.41 -4.07
C ASP A 107 4.63 -9.83 -3.72
N ILE A 108 4.91 -11.14 -3.68
CA ILE A 108 6.27 -11.68 -3.51
C ILE A 108 7.19 -11.18 -4.63
N VAL A 109 6.82 -11.41 -5.88
CA VAL A 109 7.62 -11.07 -7.06
C VAL A 109 7.95 -9.58 -7.07
N LEU A 110 6.95 -8.70 -6.97
CA LEU A 110 7.19 -7.26 -7.01
C LEU A 110 7.93 -6.74 -5.77
N SER A 111 7.73 -7.35 -4.59
CA SER A 111 8.54 -7.01 -3.41
C SER A 111 10.02 -7.36 -3.59
N ILE A 112 10.33 -8.44 -4.32
CA ILE A 112 11.73 -8.78 -4.68
C ILE A 112 12.30 -7.71 -5.62
N HIS A 113 11.56 -7.32 -6.65
CA HIS A 113 12.01 -6.29 -7.61
C HIS A 113 12.25 -4.94 -6.96
N MET A 114 11.40 -4.59 -6.00
CA MET A 114 11.45 -3.32 -5.31
C MET A 114 12.35 -3.32 -4.07
N SER A 115 12.94 -4.46 -3.71
CA SER A 115 13.70 -4.66 -2.45
C SER A 115 14.89 -3.73 -2.27
N ASN A 116 15.48 -3.24 -3.37
CA ASN A 116 16.60 -2.30 -3.34
C ASN A 116 16.16 -0.84 -3.15
N HIS A 117 14.86 -0.53 -3.29
CA HIS A 117 14.35 0.82 -3.10
C HIS A 117 14.21 1.14 -1.60
N GLU A 118 14.81 2.24 -1.14
CA GLU A 118 14.86 2.57 0.29
C GLU A 118 13.47 2.79 0.91
N ASN A 119 12.50 3.25 0.12
CA ASN A 119 11.12 3.50 0.55
C ASN A 119 10.14 2.34 0.29
N VAL A 120 10.63 1.12 0.22
CA VAL A 120 9.80 -0.09 0.11
C VAL A 120 10.06 -1.02 1.28
N LEU A 121 9.00 -1.64 1.80
CA LEU A 121 9.08 -2.60 2.89
C LEU A 121 9.77 -3.87 2.39
N LYS A 122 10.91 -4.21 2.98
CA LYS A 122 11.74 -5.31 2.49
C LYS A 122 11.08 -6.67 2.72
N LEU A 123 11.05 -7.47 1.67
CA LEU A 123 10.79 -8.90 1.74
C LEU A 123 12.03 -9.63 2.28
N LEU A 124 11.87 -10.35 3.38
CA LEU A 124 12.90 -11.21 3.97
C LEU A 124 12.80 -12.64 3.45
N GLY A 125 11.63 -13.05 2.97
CA GLY A 125 11.38 -14.36 2.39
C GLY A 125 9.89 -14.65 2.23
N CYS A 126 9.55 -15.89 1.91
CA CYS A 126 8.17 -16.35 1.80
C CYS A 126 8.03 -17.77 2.33
N CYS A 127 6.79 -18.21 2.53
CA CYS A 127 6.45 -19.60 2.82
C CYS A 127 5.47 -20.09 1.75
N LEU A 128 5.84 -21.16 1.06
CA LEU A 128 5.07 -21.74 -0.05
C LEU A 128 4.26 -22.98 0.37
N GLU A 129 4.41 -23.44 1.61
CA GLU A 129 3.76 -24.65 2.14
C GLU A 129 2.28 -24.46 2.49
N PHE A 130 1.82 -23.20 2.65
CA PHE A 130 0.41 -22.90 2.85
C PHE A 130 -0.39 -22.99 1.54
N PRO A 131 -1.73 -23.20 1.59
CA PRO A 131 -2.58 -23.21 0.39
C PRO A 131 -2.45 -21.94 -0.48
N VAL A 132 -2.23 -20.80 0.18
CA VAL A 132 -1.81 -19.54 -0.44
C VAL A 132 -0.50 -19.11 0.21
N PRO A 133 0.53 -18.69 -0.57
CA PRO A 133 1.80 -18.25 -0.03
C PRO A 133 1.67 -17.15 1.02
N ALA A 134 2.54 -17.21 2.03
CA ALA A 134 2.70 -16.14 3.02
C ALA A 134 4.00 -15.37 2.77
N LEU A 135 3.96 -14.05 2.97
CA LEU A 135 5.15 -13.19 2.87
C LEU A 135 5.75 -13.00 4.25
N VAL A 136 7.08 -12.95 4.31
CA VAL A 136 7.84 -12.57 5.51
C VAL A 136 8.55 -11.26 5.23
N LEU A 137 8.14 -10.21 5.92
CA LEU A 137 8.55 -8.82 5.71
C LEU A 137 9.35 -8.33 6.92
N GLU A 138 10.19 -7.31 6.69
CA GLU A 138 10.83 -6.60 7.79
C GLU A 138 9.79 -5.92 8.69
N ASN A 139 10.11 -5.79 9.98
CA ASN A 139 9.27 -5.04 10.90
C ASN A 139 9.63 -3.55 10.87
N ALA A 140 8.68 -2.71 10.49
CA ALA A 140 8.79 -1.26 10.57
C ALA A 140 8.38 -0.77 11.97
N ALA A 141 9.33 -0.14 12.68
CA ALA A 141 9.24 0.10 14.13
C ALA A 141 8.04 0.96 14.56
N LYS A 142 7.63 1.94 13.76
CA LYS A 142 6.50 2.83 14.06
C LYS A 142 5.15 2.26 13.62
N GLY A 143 5.15 1.14 12.88
CA GLY A 143 3.94 0.48 12.41
C GLY A 143 3.44 1.02 11.07
N VAL A 144 2.14 0.91 10.84
CA VAL A 144 1.43 1.22 9.59
C VAL A 144 0.52 2.43 9.80
N LEU A 145 0.34 3.26 8.76
CA LEU A 145 -0.57 4.40 8.85
C LEU A 145 -2.05 3.97 8.90
N GLU A 146 -2.82 4.73 9.68
CA GLU A 146 -4.27 4.63 9.80
C GLU A 146 -4.97 5.37 8.65
N GLY A 147 -6.28 5.15 8.49
CA GLY A 147 -7.04 5.70 7.35
C GLY A 147 -6.97 7.23 7.21
N ASP A 148 -6.77 7.94 8.32
CA ASP A 148 -6.62 9.40 8.40
C ASP A 148 -5.16 9.88 8.29
N GLY A 149 -4.21 8.98 8.05
CA GLY A 149 -2.78 9.28 7.96
C GLY A 149 -2.05 9.38 9.30
N SER A 150 -2.72 9.10 10.43
CA SER A 150 -2.10 9.01 11.74
C SER A 150 -1.39 7.66 11.97
N LEU A 151 -0.66 7.56 13.08
CA LEU A 151 -0.15 6.29 13.62
C LEU A 151 -0.93 5.89 14.87
N ARG A 152 -0.75 4.65 15.31
CA ARG A 152 -1.08 4.22 16.69
C ARG A 152 0.18 4.25 17.53
N ASP A 153 0.09 4.83 18.73
CA ASP A 153 1.16 4.71 19.72
C ASP A 153 1.11 3.36 20.46
N ASN A 154 1.98 3.19 21.46
CA ASN A 154 2.06 1.95 22.23
C ASN A 154 0.82 1.67 23.09
N GLU A 155 -0.03 2.68 23.33
CA GLU A 155 -1.28 2.60 24.10
C GLU A 155 -2.51 2.57 23.16
N ASP A 156 -2.28 2.32 21.87
CA ASP A 156 -3.27 2.29 20.79
C ASP A 156 -4.00 3.63 20.57
N GLN A 157 -3.41 4.72 21.06
CA GLN A 157 -3.94 6.06 20.86
C GLN A 157 -3.49 6.65 19.51
N PRO A 158 -4.33 7.49 18.88
CA PRO A 158 -3.96 8.19 17.66
C PRO A 158 -2.76 9.14 17.88
N LEU A 159 -1.64 8.82 17.25
CA LEU A 159 -0.45 9.65 17.17
C LEU A 159 -0.48 10.44 15.85
N ILE A 160 -0.80 11.72 15.99
CA ILE A 160 -0.86 12.63 14.84
C ILE A 160 0.54 13.09 14.45
N LEU A 161 0.86 12.95 13.16
CA LEU A 161 2.19 13.28 12.64
C LEU A 161 2.34 14.79 12.41
N PRO A 162 3.48 15.40 12.79
CA PRO A 162 3.80 16.78 12.47
C PRO A 162 3.82 17.02 10.96
N TRP A 163 3.54 18.26 10.52
CA TRP A 163 3.44 18.60 9.10
C TRP A 163 4.70 18.22 8.31
N LYS A 164 5.87 18.55 8.85
CA LYS A 164 7.16 18.23 8.23
C LYS A 164 7.35 16.72 7.98
N ILE A 165 6.81 15.88 8.85
CA ILE A 165 6.87 14.42 8.69
C ILE A 165 5.92 13.97 7.58
N ARG A 166 4.69 14.51 7.52
CA ARG A 166 3.73 14.20 6.46
C ARG A 166 4.27 14.57 5.08
N LEU A 167 4.86 15.76 4.95
CA LEU A 167 5.48 16.23 3.71
C LEU A 167 6.67 15.34 3.28
N ARG A 168 7.53 14.96 4.23
CA ARG A 168 8.61 14.00 3.97
C ARG A 168 8.08 12.66 3.47
N ILE A 169 7.04 12.13 4.12
CA ILE A 169 6.40 10.86 3.73
C ILE A 169 5.89 10.96 2.29
N ALA A 170 5.13 12.01 1.97
CA ALA A 170 4.63 12.26 0.62
C ALA A 170 5.77 12.29 -0.42
N LYS A 171 6.82 13.08 -0.16
CA LYS A 171 7.98 13.23 -1.05
C LYS A 171 8.67 11.89 -1.33
N GLN A 172 8.95 11.11 -0.28
CA GLN A 172 9.65 9.83 -0.41
C GLN A 172 8.77 8.74 -1.05
N LEU A 173 7.46 8.73 -0.78
CA LEU A 173 6.53 7.84 -1.48
C LEU A 173 6.41 8.19 -2.96
N ALA A 174 6.40 9.47 -3.34
CA ALA A 174 6.37 9.89 -4.74
C ALA A 174 7.59 9.37 -5.51
N SER A 175 8.76 9.29 -4.86
CA SER A 175 9.96 8.64 -5.42
C SER A 175 9.73 7.14 -5.67
N ALA A 176 9.22 6.41 -4.68
CA ALA A 176 8.95 4.97 -4.82
C ALA A 176 7.95 4.66 -5.95
N VAL A 177 6.88 5.46 -6.06
CA VAL A 177 5.88 5.27 -7.13
C VAL A 177 6.45 5.67 -8.49
N THR A 178 7.27 6.73 -8.56
CA THR A 178 7.99 7.09 -9.79
C THR A 178 8.89 5.94 -10.25
N TYR A 179 9.58 5.28 -9.31
CA TYR A 179 10.42 4.13 -9.61
C TYR A 179 9.60 2.97 -10.22
N LEU A 180 8.45 2.61 -9.64
CA LEU A 180 7.53 1.62 -10.22
C LEU A 180 7.13 1.95 -11.67
N HIS A 181 6.90 3.24 -11.95
CA HIS A 181 6.41 3.70 -13.25
C HIS A 181 7.48 3.81 -14.33
N THR A 182 8.76 3.83 -13.96
CA THR A 182 9.84 4.26 -14.88
C THR A 182 11.10 3.41 -14.87
N ALA A 183 11.39 2.68 -13.79
CA ALA A 183 12.64 1.96 -13.63
C ALA A 183 12.64 0.54 -14.24
N PHE A 184 11.46 0.04 -14.62
CA PHE A 184 11.27 -1.28 -15.22
C PHE A 184 10.94 -1.15 -16.72
N PRO A 185 11.27 -2.17 -17.55
CA PRO A 185 10.92 -2.17 -18.98
C PRO A 185 9.43 -1.96 -19.23
N SER A 186 8.60 -2.60 -18.41
CA SER A 186 7.14 -2.42 -18.38
C SER A 186 6.76 -1.67 -17.11
N PRO A 187 6.09 -0.50 -17.19
CA PRO A 187 5.63 0.22 -16.02
C PRO A 187 4.76 -0.64 -15.11
N VAL A 188 5.04 -0.64 -13.81
CA VAL A 188 4.23 -1.30 -12.79
C VAL A 188 3.28 -0.29 -12.17
N ILE A 189 1.97 -0.55 -12.22
CA ILE A 189 0.94 0.28 -11.59
C ILE A 189 0.52 -0.40 -10.28
N HIS A 190 0.64 0.31 -9.16
CA HIS A 190 0.39 -0.23 -7.82
C HIS A 190 -1.09 -0.55 -7.58
N ARG A 191 -1.99 0.34 -8.02
CA ARG A 191 -3.48 0.31 -7.89
C ARG A 191 -4.08 0.35 -6.49
N ASN A 192 -3.27 0.22 -5.44
CA ASN A 192 -3.75 0.21 -4.06
C ASN A 192 -2.97 1.16 -3.13
N LEU A 193 -2.64 2.36 -3.62
CA LEU A 193 -1.96 3.38 -2.82
C LEU A 193 -2.93 3.94 -1.77
N LYS A 194 -2.70 3.60 -0.50
CA LYS A 194 -3.48 4.04 0.66
C LYS A 194 -2.61 4.01 1.94
N PRO A 195 -3.01 4.68 3.02
CA PRO A 195 -2.29 4.66 4.30
C PRO A 195 -1.98 3.26 4.81
N GLY A 196 -2.91 2.31 4.68
CA GLY A 196 -2.71 0.92 5.10
C GLY A 196 -1.62 0.13 4.36
N CYS A 197 -1.04 0.70 3.31
CA CYS A 197 0.09 0.14 2.57
C CYS A 197 1.43 0.84 2.91
N ILE A 198 1.42 1.81 3.84
CA ILE A 198 2.56 2.66 4.17
C ILE A 198 2.97 2.38 5.60
N PHE A 199 4.13 1.75 5.75
CA PHE A 199 4.78 1.52 7.04
C PHE A 199 5.81 2.60 7.31
N LEU A 200 6.04 2.92 8.59
CA LEU A 200 7.06 3.87 9.00
C LEU A 200 8.13 3.17 9.85
N ASP A 201 9.39 3.35 9.49
CA ASP A 201 10.50 2.88 10.31
C ASP A 201 10.76 3.80 11.51
N HIS A 202 11.84 3.53 12.26
CA HIS A 202 12.20 4.31 13.45
C HIS A 202 12.36 5.82 13.22
N ASP A 203 12.78 6.23 12.02
CA ASP A 203 13.07 7.61 11.62
C ASP A 203 11.93 8.25 10.83
N TYR A 204 10.74 7.62 10.85
CA TYR A 204 9.58 8.01 10.05
C TYR A 204 9.83 7.97 8.54
N VAL A 205 10.76 7.12 8.09
CA VAL A 205 10.95 6.86 6.65
C VAL A 205 9.83 5.93 6.18
N PRO A 206 9.01 6.31 5.18
CA PRO A 206 7.97 5.46 4.63
C PRO A 206 8.54 4.26 3.88
N LYS A 207 7.82 3.16 4.03
CA LYS A 207 8.04 1.86 3.41
C LYS A 207 6.73 1.43 2.75
N LEU A 208 6.65 1.61 1.43
CA LEU A 208 5.52 1.15 0.62
C LEU A 208 5.48 -0.38 0.60
N SER A 209 4.27 -0.95 0.66
CA SER A 209 4.03 -2.39 0.69
C SER A 209 2.76 -2.74 -0.09
N ASN A 210 2.46 -4.03 -0.19
CA ASN A 210 1.21 -4.58 -0.75
C ASN A 210 1.04 -4.33 -2.27
N PHE A 211 1.86 -5.04 -3.04
CA PHE A 211 1.84 -5.05 -4.50
C PHE A 211 0.87 -6.10 -5.08
N SER A 212 0.00 -6.66 -4.24
CA SER A 212 -0.87 -7.79 -4.58
C SER A 212 -1.84 -7.48 -5.72
N LEU A 213 -2.25 -6.21 -5.84
CA LEU A 213 -3.13 -5.71 -6.90
C LEU A 213 -2.35 -5.08 -8.05
N SER A 214 -1.03 -5.04 -8.03
CA SER A 214 -0.28 -4.34 -9.07
C SER A 214 -0.43 -5.01 -10.45
N ILE A 215 -0.13 -4.27 -11.50
CA ILE A 215 -0.18 -4.79 -12.88
C ILE A 215 0.85 -4.07 -13.74
N THR A 216 1.41 -4.78 -14.73
CA THR A 216 2.33 -4.20 -15.70
C THR A 216 1.59 -3.70 -16.93
N VAL A 217 1.89 -2.47 -17.36
CA VAL A 217 1.44 -1.97 -18.67
C VAL A 217 2.49 -2.36 -19.72
N PRO A 218 2.11 -2.96 -20.86
CA PRO A 218 3.11 -3.31 -21.87
C PRO A 218 3.79 -2.04 -22.43
N PRO A 219 5.10 -2.09 -22.78
CA PRO A 219 5.88 -0.87 -23.05
C PRO A 219 5.38 -0.02 -24.22
N THR A 220 4.65 -0.64 -25.16
CA THR A 220 4.08 -0.01 -26.35
C THR A 220 2.78 0.73 -26.10
N TYR A 221 2.16 0.58 -24.92
CA TYR A 221 0.86 1.16 -24.60
C TYR A 221 0.96 2.12 -23.40
N SER A 222 0.05 3.11 -23.38
CA SER A 222 -0.09 4.03 -22.24
C SER A 222 -0.91 3.45 -21.09
N ASP A 223 -1.69 2.42 -21.38
CA ASP A 223 -2.65 1.77 -20.48
C ASP A 223 -2.86 0.30 -20.85
N THR A 224 -3.58 -0.43 -20.01
CA THR A 224 -4.03 -1.81 -20.29
C THR A 224 -5.42 -2.03 -19.69
N GLU A 225 -6.12 -3.05 -20.13
CA GLU A 225 -7.47 -3.39 -19.66
C GLU A 225 -7.38 -4.37 -18.48
N ASP A 226 -8.06 -4.07 -17.37
CA ASP A 226 -8.27 -4.99 -16.25
C ASP A 226 -9.46 -4.51 -15.41
N ASP A 227 -10.20 -5.44 -14.81
CA ASP A 227 -11.35 -5.11 -13.95
C ASP A 227 -10.96 -4.12 -12.83
N PRO A 228 -11.77 -3.08 -12.56
CA PRO A 228 -11.52 -2.12 -11.49
C PRO A 228 -11.28 -2.79 -10.14
N LYS A 229 -10.04 -2.69 -9.65
CA LYS A 229 -9.60 -3.19 -8.34
C LYS A 229 -8.90 -2.08 -7.58
N GLY A 230 -9.14 -1.99 -6.28
CA GLY A 230 -8.50 -1.03 -5.39
C GLY A 230 -9.32 -0.81 -4.12
N THR A 231 -9.04 0.28 -3.40
CA THR A 231 -9.74 0.63 -2.16
C THR A 231 -10.70 1.79 -2.39
N ILE A 232 -11.93 1.66 -1.87
CA ILE A 232 -12.96 2.71 -1.93
C ILE A 232 -12.40 4.03 -1.36
N GLY A 233 -12.70 5.14 -2.03
CA GLY A 233 -12.15 6.46 -1.71
C GLY A 233 -10.84 6.79 -2.41
N TYR A 234 -10.02 5.78 -2.75
CA TYR A 234 -8.77 5.94 -3.51
C TYR A 234 -8.91 5.51 -4.97
N LEU A 235 -9.95 4.73 -5.29
CA LEU A 235 -10.18 4.16 -6.62
C LEU A 235 -10.43 5.27 -7.66
N ASP A 236 -9.62 5.28 -8.72
CA ASP A 236 -9.70 6.27 -9.80
C ASP A 236 -11.04 6.17 -10.55
N PRO A 237 -11.86 7.24 -10.60
CA PRO A 237 -13.15 7.22 -11.27
C PRO A 237 -13.05 7.01 -12.78
N ALA A 238 -11.96 7.44 -13.41
CA ALA A 238 -11.75 7.20 -14.83
C ALA A 238 -11.43 5.73 -15.10
N TYR A 239 -10.65 5.09 -14.22
CA TYR A 239 -10.41 3.64 -14.27
C TYR A 239 -11.70 2.85 -14.00
N MET A 240 -12.48 3.21 -12.98
CA MET A 240 -13.77 2.58 -12.68
C MET A 240 -14.72 2.56 -13.88
N ARG A 241 -14.76 3.67 -14.63
CA ARG A 241 -15.67 3.82 -15.78
C ARG A 241 -15.16 3.10 -17.03
N SER A 242 -13.85 3.12 -17.27
CA SER A 242 -13.27 2.66 -18.52
C SER A 242 -12.73 1.23 -18.49
N GLY A 243 -12.42 0.70 -17.31
CA GLY A 243 -11.67 -0.56 -17.18
C GLY A 243 -10.21 -0.45 -17.64
N ARG A 244 -9.71 0.76 -17.91
CA ARG A 244 -8.34 0.99 -18.38
C ARG A 244 -7.46 1.49 -17.24
N VAL A 245 -6.44 0.73 -16.89
CA VAL A 245 -5.43 1.09 -15.90
C VAL A 245 -4.22 1.71 -16.56
N SER A 246 -3.72 2.81 -15.99
CA SER A 246 -2.50 3.48 -16.46
C SER A 246 -1.67 4.00 -15.28
N LYS A 247 -0.50 4.57 -15.56
CA LYS A 247 0.28 5.34 -14.57
C LYS A 247 -0.54 6.42 -13.87
N LYS A 248 -1.53 7.00 -14.57
CA LYS A 248 -2.40 8.05 -14.03
C LYS A 248 -3.44 7.54 -13.02
N THR A 249 -3.67 6.22 -12.97
CA THR A 249 -4.51 5.58 -11.94
C THR A 249 -3.85 5.67 -10.57
N ASP A 250 -2.54 5.43 -10.49
CA ASP A 250 -1.77 5.63 -9.26
C ASP A 250 -1.65 7.12 -8.91
N VAL A 251 -1.49 8.01 -9.89
CA VAL A 251 -1.43 9.47 -9.66
C VAL A 251 -2.70 9.95 -8.94
N TYR A 252 -3.87 9.49 -9.38
CA TYR A 252 -5.14 9.82 -8.71
C TYR A 252 -5.14 9.35 -7.26
N SER A 253 -4.84 8.07 -7.03
CA SER A 253 -4.81 7.47 -5.69
C SER A 253 -3.80 8.18 -4.77
N PHE A 254 -2.65 8.58 -5.32
CA PHE A 254 -1.64 9.36 -4.62
C PHE A 254 -2.13 10.78 -4.29
N GLY A 255 -2.86 11.44 -5.19
CA GLY A 255 -3.50 12.72 -4.91
C GLY A 255 -4.49 12.65 -3.74
N VAL A 256 -5.28 11.58 -3.65
CA VAL A 256 -6.15 11.33 -2.49
C VAL A 256 -5.32 11.17 -1.22
N LEU A 257 -4.20 10.43 -1.27
CA LEU A 257 -3.30 10.28 -0.13
C LEU A 257 -2.72 11.63 0.33
N LEU A 258 -2.38 12.54 -0.59
CA LEU A 258 -1.96 13.90 -0.24
C LEU A 258 -3.08 14.65 0.49
N LEU A 259 -4.34 14.56 0.02
CA LEU A 259 -5.47 15.16 0.73
C LEU A 259 -5.67 14.57 2.12
N VAL A 260 -5.48 13.26 2.30
CA VAL A 260 -5.52 12.62 3.63
C VAL A 260 -4.45 13.22 4.54
N PHE A 261 -3.21 13.36 4.06
CA PHE A 261 -2.13 13.97 4.83
C PHE A 261 -2.39 15.44 5.17
N LEU A 262 -2.98 16.21 4.26
CA LEU A 262 -3.30 17.61 4.48
C LEU A 262 -4.44 17.80 5.49
N THR A 263 -5.48 16.97 5.39
CA THR A 263 -6.73 17.14 6.16
C THR A 263 -6.76 16.39 7.48
N GLY A 264 -5.94 15.34 7.63
CA GLY A 264 -6.03 14.41 8.76
C GLY A 264 -7.36 13.65 8.80
N ARG A 265 -7.99 13.42 7.63
CA ARG A 265 -9.27 12.73 7.49
C ARG A 265 -9.14 11.51 6.60
N SER A 266 -9.91 10.47 6.91
CA SER A 266 -10.01 9.30 6.03
C SER A 266 -10.56 9.69 4.66
N ALA A 267 -10.01 9.07 3.60
CA ALA A 267 -10.46 9.28 2.22
C ALA A 267 -11.95 8.98 2.01
N TRP A 268 -12.48 8.02 2.78
CA TRP A 268 -13.90 7.73 2.89
C TRP A 268 -14.36 7.95 4.33
N LEU A 269 -15.33 8.83 4.52
CA LEU A 269 -15.91 9.11 5.83
C LEU A 269 -17.04 8.10 6.07
N SER A 270 -16.97 7.34 7.16
CA SER A 270 -18.05 6.45 7.59
C SER A 270 -19.21 7.27 8.16
N ILE A 271 -19.91 7.99 7.28
CA ILE A 271 -21.18 8.64 7.57
C ILE A 271 -22.32 7.68 7.21
N PRO A 272 -23.39 7.60 8.03
CA PRO A 272 -24.62 6.90 7.67
C PRO A 272 -25.09 7.29 6.27
N GLU A 273 -25.59 6.32 5.51
CA GLU A 273 -26.02 6.49 4.11
C GLU A 273 -27.05 7.62 3.93
N GLU A 274 -27.89 7.85 4.94
CA GLU A 274 -28.88 8.93 5.02
C GLU A 274 -28.27 10.34 5.03
N LEU A 275 -26.97 10.45 5.37
CA LEU A 275 -26.21 11.69 5.43
C LEU A 275 -25.25 11.85 4.25
N TRP A 276 -25.30 10.98 3.23
CA TRP A 276 -24.54 11.04 1.98
C TRP A 276 -24.97 12.21 1.05
N TYR A 277 -25.16 13.41 1.60
CA TYR A 277 -25.37 14.64 0.83
C TYR A 277 -24.07 15.11 0.15
N GLY A 278 -23.36 14.20 -0.52
CA GLY A 278 -22.14 14.51 -1.26
C GLY A 278 -20.87 14.69 -0.41
N TYR A 279 -20.87 14.36 0.89
CA TYR A 279 -19.71 14.46 1.80
C TYR A 279 -18.99 13.12 2.08
N GLY A 280 -19.28 12.07 1.31
CA GLY A 280 -18.74 10.73 1.58
C GLY A 280 -17.22 10.57 1.39
N SER A 281 -16.55 11.54 0.76
CA SER A 281 -15.10 11.49 0.49
C SER A 281 -14.36 12.78 0.84
N VAL A 282 -13.05 12.65 1.09
CA VAL A 282 -12.16 13.80 1.36
C VAL A 282 -12.14 14.80 0.19
N ILE A 283 -12.20 14.33 -1.06
CA ILE A 283 -12.26 15.19 -2.25
C ILE A 283 -13.52 16.06 -2.23
N ALA A 284 -14.67 15.46 -1.93
CA ALA A 284 -15.93 16.18 -1.81
C ALA A 284 -15.87 17.25 -0.72
N CYS A 285 -15.30 16.91 0.45
CA CYS A 285 -15.09 17.86 1.54
C CYS A 285 -14.18 19.03 1.12
N VAL A 286 -13.12 18.77 0.37
CA VAL A 286 -12.22 19.83 -0.14
C VAL A 286 -12.95 20.74 -1.13
N LYS A 287 -13.70 20.16 -2.07
CA LYS A 287 -14.51 20.89 -3.06
C LYS A 287 -15.61 21.73 -2.41
N SER A 288 -16.28 21.22 -1.37
CA SER A 288 -17.39 21.92 -0.69
C SER A 288 -16.96 23.18 0.05
N HIS A 289 -15.72 23.21 0.53
CA HIS A 289 -15.16 24.39 1.21
C HIS A 289 -14.53 25.38 0.22
N ALA A 290 -14.83 25.26 -1.08
CA ALA A 290 -14.30 26.11 -2.14
C ALA A 290 -12.76 26.27 -2.07
N TYR A 291 -12.06 25.20 -1.66
CA TYR A 291 -10.60 25.19 -1.50
C TYR A 291 -10.05 26.17 -0.44
N GLN A 292 -10.89 26.59 0.52
CA GLN A 292 -10.47 27.44 1.63
C GLN A 292 -9.56 26.65 2.59
N LEU A 293 -8.27 27.00 2.59
CA LEU A 293 -7.21 26.26 3.29
C LEU A 293 -7.49 26.05 4.78
N GLN A 294 -7.93 27.09 5.50
CA GLN A 294 -8.22 27.02 6.93
C GLN A 294 -9.37 26.07 7.31
N ALA A 295 -10.28 25.79 6.38
CA ALA A 295 -11.39 24.86 6.61
C ALA A 295 -11.02 23.41 6.25
N ILE A 296 -9.93 23.22 5.49
CA ILE A 296 -9.51 21.94 4.92
C ILE A 296 -8.36 21.32 5.71
N VAL A 297 -7.36 22.13 6.04
CA VAL A 297 -6.13 21.67 6.70
C VAL A 297 -6.43 21.14 8.10
N ASP A 298 -5.76 20.07 8.47
CA ASP A 298 -5.79 19.52 9.83
C ASP A 298 -5.53 20.64 10.84
N PRO A 299 -6.45 20.90 11.80
CA PRO A 299 -6.28 21.94 12.80
C PRO A 299 -4.95 21.86 13.54
N LYS A 300 -4.40 20.65 13.76
CA LYS A 300 -3.11 20.47 14.41
C LYS A 300 -1.93 20.99 13.59
N ILE A 301 -2.03 20.96 12.25
CA ILE A 301 -1.03 21.59 11.37
C ILE A 301 -1.10 23.11 11.53
N LEU A 302 -2.30 23.69 11.56
CA LEU A 302 -2.46 25.14 11.74
C LEU A 302 -1.94 25.62 13.11
N GLU A 303 -2.19 24.83 14.16
CA GLU A 303 -1.64 25.06 15.51
C GLU A 303 -0.10 24.96 15.54
N GLU A 304 0.50 23.98 14.86
CA GLU A 304 1.96 23.80 14.77
C GLU A 304 2.64 24.99 14.05
N VAL A 305 1.99 25.50 13.00
CA VAL A 305 2.60 26.44 12.05
C VAL A 305 2.45 27.91 12.49
N GLY A 306 1.43 28.25 13.27
CA GLY A 306 1.36 29.52 13.99
C GLY A 306 1.41 30.79 13.12
N GLY A 307 0.74 30.82 11.96
CA GLY A 307 0.66 32.00 11.08
C GLY A 307 1.93 32.30 10.28
N ASN A 308 2.81 31.31 10.09
CA ASN A 308 3.97 31.45 9.21
C ASN A 308 3.55 31.46 7.74
N GLU A 309 3.62 32.63 7.09
CA GLU A 309 3.23 32.84 5.69
C GLU A 309 3.92 31.88 4.71
N GLN A 310 5.18 31.50 4.93
CA GLN A 310 5.90 30.58 4.05
C GLN A 310 5.32 29.18 4.12
N VAL A 311 4.93 28.73 5.31
CA VAL A 311 4.31 27.42 5.49
C VAL A 311 2.87 27.43 5.02
N GLU A 312 2.14 28.54 5.18
CA GLU A 312 0.82 28.70 4.57
C GLU A 312 0.89 28.57 3.05
N GLN A 313 1.87 29.22 2.40
CA GLN A 313 2.12 29.03 0.96
C GLN A 313 2.49 27.59 0.62
N GLN A 314 3.31 26.93 1.46
CA GLN A 314 3.64 25.52 1.29
C GLN A 314 2.39 24.61 1.32
N LEU A 315 1.46 24.88 2.24
CA LEU A 315 0.19 24.15 2.34
C LEU A 315 -0.71 24.41 1.13
N HIS A 316 -0.72 25.66 0.61
CA HIS A 316 -1.42 26.02 -0.61
C HIS A 316 -0.88 25.25 -1.82
N ASP A 317 0.43 25.28 -2.04
CA ASP A 317 1.09 24.57 -3.15
C ASP A 317 0.85 23.05 -3.06
N PHE A 318 0.87 22.50 -1.84
CA PHE A 318 0.58 21.08 -1.60
C PHE A 318 -0.88 20.72 -1.92
N LEU A 319 -1.84 21.57 -1.57
CA LEU A 319 -3.25 21.40 -1.92
C LEU A 319 -3.45 21.47 -3.44
N GLU A 320 -2.86 22.45 -4.11
CA GLU A 320 -2.94 22.59 -5.57
C GLU A 320 -2.37 21.35 -6.28
N LEU A 321 -1.23 20.85 -5.81
CA LEU A 321 -0.63 19.63 -6.35
C LEU A 321 -1.56 18.43 -6.14
N ALA A 322 -2.13 18.27 -4.95
CA ALA A 322 -3.09 17.20 -4.68
C ALA A 322 -4.31 17.26 -5.61
N LEU A 323 -4.88 18.46 -5.82
CA LEU A 323 -6.02 18.68 -6.71
C LEU A 323 -5.68 18.42 -8.18
N SER A 324 -4.47 18.75 -8.63
CA SER A 324 -4.00 18.42 -9.98
C SER A 324 -3.89 16.90 -10.19
N CYS A 325 -3.51 16.16 -9.15
CA CYS A 325 -3.44 14.70 -9.19
C CYS A 325 -4.83 14.04 -9.26
N THR A 326 -5.84 14.66 -8.63
CA THR A 326 -7.22 14.15 -8.55
C THR A 326 -8.18 14.68 -9.63
N GLN A 327 -7.67 15.20 -10.75
CA GLN A 327 -8.52 15.66 -11.86
C GLN A 327 -9.35 14.50 -12.43
N ASP A 328 -10.58 14.79 -12.85
CA ASP A 328 -11.47 13.79 -13.45
C ASP A 328 -10.95 13.38 -14.84
N GLU A 329 -10.45 14.33 -15.63
CA GLU A 329 -9.74 14.10 -16.89
C GLU A 329 -8.32 13.56 -16.65
N ILE A 330 -8.00 12.41 -17.25
CA ILE A 330 -6.71 11.72 -17.11
C ILE A 330 -5.55 12.57 -17.64
N GLU A 331 -5.79 13.33 -18.71
CA GLU A 331 -4.84 14.20 -19.40
C GLU A 331 -4.40 15.36 -18.52
N GLY A 332 -5.29 15.86 -17.65
CA GLY A 332 -5.01 16.95 -16.72
C GLY A 332 -4.11 16.54 -15.55
N ARG A 333 -3.96 15.24 -15.28
CA ARG A 333 -3.14 14.74 -14.18
C ARG A 333 -1.65 14.79 -14.54
N PRO A 334 -0.76 15.25 -13.64
CA PRO A 334 0.68 15.19 -13.86
C PRO A 334 1.19 13.74 -13.92
N TYR A 335 2.44 13.52 -14.37
CA TYR A 335 3.11 12.25 -14.13
C TYR A 335 3.70 12.21 -12.72
N MET A 336 3.85 11.02 -12.13
CA MET A 336 4.43 10.88 -10.79
C MET A 336 5.83 11.49 -10.66
N SER A 337 6.64 11.48 -11.72
CA SER A 337 7.94 12.17 -11.73
C SER A 337 7.81 13.68 -11.57
N ASN A 338 6.77 14.30 -12.15
CA ASN A 338 6.46 15.71 -11.93
C ASN A 338 5.98 15.95 -10.49
N VAL A 339 5.09 15.09 -9.98
CA VAL A 339 4.60 15.16 -8.59
C VAL A 339 5.75 15.08 -7.59
N ALA A 340 6.69 14.14 -7.77
CA ALA A 340 7.87 14.00 -6.92
C ALA A 340 8.74 15.26 -6.94
N ARG A 341 8.96 15.85 -8.13
CA ARG A 341 9.73 17.09 -8.27
C ARG A 341 9.04 18.28 -7.60
N GLU A 342 7.73 18.42 -7.76
CA GLU A 342 6.97 19.49 -7.10
C GLU A 342 7.00 19.32 -5.58
N LEU A 343 6.88 18.10 -5.04
CA LEU A 343 7.01 17.86 -3.60
C LEU A 343 8.40 18.22 -3.05
N VAL A 344 9.47 18.02 -3.82
CA VAL A 344 10.82 18.50 -3.46
C VAL A 344 10.84 20.03 -3.40
N ARG A 345 10.32 20.71 -4.45
CA ARG A 345 10.25 22.17 -4.50
C ARG A 345 9.44 22.75 -3.34
N ILE A 346 8.32 22.11 -3.00
CA ILE A 346 7.45 22.49 -1.88
C ILE A 346 8.21 22.33 -0.55
N ASP A 347 8.91 21.22 -0.32
CA ASP A 347 9.68 21.00 0.92
C ASP A 347 10.85 21.98 1.08
N GLU A 348 11.50 22.36 -0.02
CA GLU A 348 12.64 23.28 -0.04
C GLU A 348 12.25 24.76 0.08
N SER A 349 10.98 25.13 -0.10
CA SER A 349 10.52 26.54 -0.09
C SER A 349 10.67 27.27 1.25
N ILE A 350 10.93 26.52 2.34
CA ILE A 350 11.15 27.05 3.70
C ILE A 350 12.65 27.20 4.02
N LEU A 351 13.57 26.65 3.21
CA LEU A 351 15.00 26.80 3.46
C LEU A 351 15.47 28.18 2.97
N PRO A 352 16.10 29.02 3.82
CA PRO A 352 16.69 30.27 3.37
C PRO A 352 17.81 29.97 2.37
N SER A 353 17.83 30.75 1.28
CA SER A 353 18.87 30.73 0.25
C SER A 353 20.22 31.21 0.77
#